data_AF-A0A1T3D0I8-F1
#
_entry.id   AF-A0A1T3D0I8-F1
#
_cell.length_a   1.000
_cell.length_b   1.000
_cell.length_c   1.000
_cell.angle_alpha   90.00
_cell.angle_beta   90.00
_cell.angle_gamma   90.00
#
_symmetry.space_group_name_H-M   'P 1'
#
loop_
_entity.id
_entity.type
_entity.pdbx_description
1 polymer ?
#
loop_
_entity_poly.entity_id
_entity_poly.type
_entity_poly.pdbx_seq_one_letter_code
_entity_poly.pdbx_strand_id
1 'polypeptide(L)'
;MPTPESELFKSQKPTVAPTFNGVDFDDTKAFKAAEDAIIREQWVGAMMTRIVGEELGKCYVREGVNHLENCGHLREKYLQLLGANKVKGTKFIQQNYLEKKDQDFDLERKVHTSDKIAKLNQGRFS
;
A
#
# COMPACT_ATOMS: atom_id res chain seq x y z
N MET A 1 -4.24 -10.40 -25.24
CA MET A 1 -2.88 -10.13 -24.70
C MET A 1 -2.91 -8.81 -23.95
N PRO A 2 -2.18 -8.65 -22.83
CA PRO A 2 -2.07 -7.35 -22.20
C PRO A 2 -1.39 -6.38 -23.18
N THR A 3 -1.94 -5.17 -23.30
CA THR A 3 -1.35 -4.08 -24.07
C THR A 3 0.06 -3.78 -23.52
N PRO A 4 1.07 -3.57 -24.37
CA PRO A 4 2.41 -3.22 -23.90
C PRO A 4 2.37 -1.88 -23.15
N GLU A 5 3.04 -1.84 -22.00
CA GLU A 5 3.14 -0.62 -21.18
C GLU A 5 3.94 0.47 -21.92
N SER A 6 3.41 1.70 -21.93
CA SER A 6 4.09 2.85 -22.54
C SER A 6 5.33 3.28 -21.75
N GLU A 7 6.28 3.93 -22.43
CA GLU A 7 7.50 4.45 -21.79
C GLU A 7 7.18 5.46 -20.67
N LEU A 8 6.16 6.30 -20.88
CA LEU A 8 5.67 7.24 -19.88
C LEU A 8 5.18 6.51 -18.62
N PHE A 9 4.41 5.43 -18.77
CA PHE A 9 3.93 4.64 -17.63
C PHE A 9 5.08 4.01 -16.86
N LYS A 10 6.08 3.45 -17.56
CA LYS A 10 7.27 2.87 -16.92
C LYS A 10 8.07 3.92 -16.14
N SER A 11 8.13 5.15 -16.64
CA SER A 11 8.85 6.24 -15.98
C SER A 11 8.19 6.72 -14.67
N GLN A 12 6.86 6.60 -14.56
CA GLN A 12 6.08 7.05 -13.41
C GLN A 12 5.88 5.97 -12.34
N LYS A 13 6.19 4.72 -12.65
CA LYS A 13 5.99 3.59 -11.73
C LYS A 13 6.92 3.74 -10.52
N PRO A 14 6.42 3.49 -9.29
CA PRO A 14 7.30 3.46 -8.12
C PRO A 14 8.37 2.37 -8.28
N THR A 15 9.63 2.75 -8.04
CA THR A 15 10.78 1.85 -8.12
C THR A 15 10.91 0.95 -6.88
N VAL A 16 10.30 1.35 -5.77
CA VAL A 16 10.42 0.71 -4.46
C VAL A 16 9.12 -0.03 -4.12
N ALA A 17 9.24 -1.17 -3.45
CA ALA A 17 8.10 -1.92 -2.94
C ALA A 17 7.31 -1.10 -1.89
N PRO A 18 5.99 -1.31 -1.79
CA PRO A 18 5.13 -0.60 -0.84
C PRO A 18 5.25 -1.18 0.59
N THR A 19 6.46 -1.18 1.15
CA THR A 19 6.78 -1.73 2.48
C THR A 19 7.90 -0.93 3.15
N PHE A 20 7.88 -0.83 4.49
CA PHE A 20 9.00 -0.28 5.25
C PHE A 20 10.07 -1.32 5.60
N ASN A 21 9.77 -2.60 5.42
CA ASN A 21 10.69 -3.70 5.71
C ASN A 21 11.95 -3.58 4.84
N GLY A 22 13.12 -3.57 5.48
CA GLY A 22 14.43 -3.45 4.85
C GLY A 22 14.82 -2.03 4.43
N VAL A 23 14.04 -1.00 4.78
CA VAL A 23 14.33 0.41 4.49
C VAL A 23 15.11 1.00 5.66
N ASP A 24 16.23 1.66 5.37
CA ASP A 24 16.95 2.44 6.39
C ASP A 24 16.19 3.76 6.67
N PHE A 25 15.73 3.94 7.90
CA PHE A 25 15.00 5.13 8.33
C PHE A 25 15.88 6.39 8.40
N ASP A 26 17.20 6.24 8.46
CA ASP A 26 18.12 7.38 8.43
C ASP A 26 18.36 7.88 6.99
N ASP A 27 18.15 7.05 5.96
CA ASP A 27 18.14 7.50 4.57
C ASP A 27 16.79 8.13 4.20
N THR A 28 16.74 9.46 4.32
CA THR A 28 15.57 10.28 3.95
C THR A 28 14.99 9.99 2.58
N LYS A 29 15.82 9.63 1.57
CA LYS A 29 15.34 9.36 0.21
C LYS A 29 14.63 8.01 0.15
N ALA A 30 15.25 6.98 0.70
CA ALA A 30 14.65 5.64 0.76
C ALA A 30 13.37 5.64 1.61
N PHE A 31 13.39 6.31 2.75
CA PHE A 31 12.22 6.46 3.62
C PHE A 31 11.04 7.13 2.90
N LYS A 32 11.27 8.26 2.22
CA LYS A 32 10.21 8.96 1.48
C LYS A 32 9.71 8.17 0.27
N ALA A 33 10.59 7.46 -0.42
CA ALA A 33 10.19 6.59 -1.52
C ALA A 33 9.25 5.46 -1.04
N ALA A 34 9.54 4.84 0.10
CA ALA A 34 8.69 3.81 0.70
C ALA A 34 7.35 4.38 1.19
N GLU A 35 7.37 5.56 1.83
CA GLU A 35 6.16 6.26 2.26
C GLU A 35 5.22 6.54 1.09
N ASP A 36 5.75 7.10 0.00
CA ASP A 36 4.98 7.40 -1.21
C ASP A 36 4.48 6.13 -1.91
N ALA A 37 5.25 5.04 -1.90
CA ALA A 37 4.82 3.76 -2.47
C ALA A 37 3.61 3.18 -1.73
N ILE A 38 3.65 3.18 -0.39
CA ILE A 38 2.54 2.69 0.45
C ILE A 38 1.28 3.53 0.24
N ILE A 39 1.41 4.86 0.25
CA ILE A 39 0.26 5.76 0.06
C ILE A 39 -0.37 5.55 -1.33
N ARG A 40 0.46 5.40 -2.37
CA ARG A 40 -0.02 5.12 -3.73
C ARG A 40 -0.84 3.83 -3.79
N GLU A 41 -0.39 2.73 -3.19
CA GLU A 41 -1.15 1.49 -3.17
C GLU A 41 -2.48 1.62 -2.40
N GLN A 42 -2.51 2.39 -1.31
CA GLN A 42 -3.77 2.69 -0.62
C GLN A 42 -4.75 3.46 -1.52
N TRP A 43 -4.26 4.43 -2.30
CA TRP A 43 -5.08 5.14 -3.28
C TRP A 43 -5.51 4.26 -4.44
N VAL A 44 -4.67 3.34 -4.92
CA VAL A 44 -5.06 2.34 -5.93
C VAL A 44 -6.24 1.51 -5.42
N GLY A 45 -6.18 1.02 -4.18
CA GLY A 45 -7.29 0.32 -3.55
C GLY A 45 -8.57 1.16 -3.46
N ALA A 46 -8.46 2.44 -3.11
CA ALA A 46 -9.60 3.37 -3.08
C ALA A 46 -10.19 3.60 -4.48
N MET A 47 -9.35 3.74 -5.50
CA MET A 47 -9.78 3.89 -6.90
C MET A 47 -10.45 2.63 -7.44
N MET A 48 -9.96 1.45 -7.06
CA MET A 48 -10.64 0.19 -7.37
C MET A 48 -12.07 0.17 -6.80
N THR A 49 -12.24 0.56 -5.54
CA THR A 49 -13.57 0.65 -4.91
C THR A 49 -14.46 1.65 -5.65
N ARG A 50 -13.92 2.80 -6.06
CA ARG A 50 -14.65 3.80 -6.83
C ARG A 50 -15.14 3.25 -8.17
N ILE A 51 -14.29 2.55 -8.92
CA ILE A 51 -14.67 1.94 -10.22
C ILE A 51 -15.82 0.95 -10.04
N VAL A 52 -15.76 0.09 -9.00
CA VAL A 52 -16.87 -0.83 -8.70
C VAL A 52 -18.14 -0.08 -8.33
N GLY A 53 -18.04 1.02 -7.58
CA GLY A 53 -19.17 1.87 -7.23
C GLY A 53 -19.83 2.54 -8.45
N GLU A 54 -19.03 3.04 -9.39
CA GLU A 54 -19.54 3.60 -10.65
C GLU A 54 -20.26 2.53 -11.49
N GLU A 55 -19.68 1.33 -11.58
CA GLU A 55 -20.29 0.22 -12.32
C GLU A 55 -21.58 -0.30 -11.67
N LEU A 56 -21.61 -0.35 -10.33
CA LEU A 56 -22.82 -0.63 -9.56
C LEU A 56 -23.92 0.40 -9.86
N GLY A 57 -23.57 1.69 -9.89
CA GLY A 57 -24.49 2.77 -10.24
C GLY A 57 -25.09 2.60 -11.65
N LYS A 58 -24.27 2.25 -12.65
CA LYS A 58 -24.75 1.94 -14.00
C LYS A 58 -25.68 0.73 -14.02
N CYS A 59 -25.36 -0.32 -13.28
CA CYS A 59 -26.21 -1.51 -13.17
C CYS A 59 -27.58 -1.16 -12.58
N TYR A 60 -27.62 -0.34 -11.53
CA TYR A 60 -28.88 0.09 -10.91
C TYR A 60 -29.75 0.89 -11.88
N VAL A 61 -29.16 1.80 -12.67
CA VAL A 61 -29.89 2.57 -13.68
C VAL A 61 -30.39 1.68 -14.81
N ARG A 62 -29.59 0.69 -15.24
CA ARG A 62 -29.93 -0.20 -16.37
C ARG A 62 -31.01 -1.23 -16.01
N GLU A 63 -30.96 -1.81 -14.83
CA GLU A 63 -31.87 -2.89 -14.40
C GLU A 63 -33.17 -2.38 -13.76
N GLY A 64 -33.19 -1.13 -13.29
CA GLY A 64 -34.37 -0.53 -12.66
C GLY A 64 -34.85 -1.37 -11.47
N VAL A 65 -36.12 -1.80 -11.47
CA VAL A 65 -36.74 -2.57 -10.38
C VAL A 65 -36.02 -3.90 -10.11
N ASN A 66 -35.33 -4.47 -11.10
CA ASN A 66 -34.67 -5.78 -10.99
C ASN A 66 -33.24 -5.71 -10.42
N HIS A 67 -32.79 -4.53 -9.97
CA HIS A 67 -31.41 -4.34 -9.51
C HIS A 67 -31.03 -5.22 -8.32
N LEU A 68 -32.01 -5.68 -7.51
CA LEU A 68 -31.77 -6.54 -6.35
C LEU A 68 -31.28 -7.94 -6.72
N GLU A 69 -31.79 -8.51 -7.82
CA GLU A 69 -31.37 -9.82 -8.33
C GLU A 69 -30.11 -9.68 -9.20
N ASN A 70 -30.13 -8.75 -10.15
CA ASN A 70 -29.11 -8.69 -11.20
C ASN A 70 -27.80 -8.01 -10.76
N CYS A 71 -27.85 -7.05 -9.83
CA CYS A 71 -26.68 -6.27 -9.40
C CYS A 71 -26.06 -6.73 -8.06
N GLY A 72 -26.52 -7.85 -7.49
CA GLY A 72 -26.07 -8.34 -6.17
C GLY A 72 -24.56 -8.57 -6.07
N HIS A 73 -23.95 -9.14 -7.11
CA HIS A 73 -22.51 -9.42 -7.17
C HIS A 73 -21.66 -8.14 -7.12
N LEU A 74 -22.07 -7.06 -7.79
CA LEU A 74 -21.38 -5.77 -7.74
C LEU A 74 -21.52 -5.13 -6.36
N ARG A 75 -22.71 -5.23 -5.75
CA ARG A 75 -22.96 -4.72 -4.40
C ARG A 75 -22.08 -5.41 -3.36
N GLU A 76 -22.00 -6.73 -3.39
CA GLU A 76 -21.19 -7.51 -2.46
C GLU A 76 -19.69 -7.19 -2.63
N LYS A 77 -19.22 -7.15 -3.87
CA LYS A 77 -17.84 -6.76 -4.18
C LYS A 77 -17.53 -5.34 -3.70
N TYR A 78 -18.45 -4.40 -3.91
CA TYR A 78 -18.30 -3.02 -3.45
C TYR A 78 -18.17 -2.96 -1.92
N LEU A 79 -19.03 -3.67 -1.18
CA LEU A 79 -18.98 -3.71 0.29
C LEU A 79 -17.70 -4.37 0.80
N GLN A 80 -17.24 -5.44 0.16
CA GLN A 80 -15.98 -6.10 0.48
C GLN A 80 -14.79 -5.14 0.31
N LEU A 81 -14.72 -4.44 -0.83
CA LEU A 81 -13.66 -3.48 -1.11
C LEU A 81 -13.73 -2.24 -0.20
N LEU A 82 -14.93 -1.79 0.16
CA LEU A 82 -15.14 -0.66 1.08
C LEU A 82 -14.62 -0.97 2.50
N GLY A 83 -14.71 -2.22 2.93
CA GLY A 83 -14.14 -2.68 4.20
C GLY A 83 -12.61 -2.76 4.16
N ALA A 84 -12.06 -3.34 3.09
CA ALA A 84 -10.63 -3.62 2.97
C ALA A 84 -9.77 -2.40 2.58
N ASN A 85 -10.19 -1.61 1.59
CA ASN A 85 -9.35 -0.63 0.90
C ASN A 85 -9.42 0.78 1.48
N LYS A 86 -9.53 0.90 2.81
CA LYS A 86 -9.54 2.21 3.46
C LYS A 86 -8.12 2.80 3.48
N VAL A 87 -8.01 4.09 3.18
CA VAL A 87 -6.76 4.85 3.34
C VAL A 87 -6.51 5.06 4.83
N LYS A 88 -5.44 4.45 5.36
CA LYS A 88 -5.09 4.45 6.80
C LYS A 88 -3.83 5.27 7.10
N GLY A 89 -3.10 5.71 6.06
CA GLY A 89 -1.81 6.38 6.20
C GLY A 89 -0.67 5.39 6.49
N THR A 90 0.51 5.93 6.82
CA THR A 90 1.78 5.19 6.92
C THR A 90 2.27 5.02 8.36
N LYS A 91 1.85 5.90 9.28
CA LYS A 91 2.36 5.97 10.66
C LYS A 91 2.24 4.65 11.43
N PHE A 92 1.14 3.91 11.26
CA PHE A 92 0.95 2.63 11.96
C PHE A 92 2.01 1.60 11.56
N ILE A 93 2.31 1.51 10.26
CA ILE A 93 3.27 0.55 9.68
C ILE A 93 4.71 0.99 10.00
N GLN A 94 4.97 2.29 10.14
CA GLN A 94 6.27 2.81 10.57
C GLN A 94 6.61 2.45 12.03
N GLN A 95 5.60 2.34 12.89
CA GLN A 95 5.79 2.16 14.33
C GLN A 95 5.68 0.71 14.79
N ASN A 96 5.08 -0.17 13.99
CA ASN A 96 4.75 -1.53 14.38
C ASN A 96 5.12 -2.52 13.29
N TYR A 97 5.72 -3.64 13.69
CA TYR A 97 5.82 -4.83 12.85
C TYR A 97 4.49 -5.58 12.85
N LEU A 98 4.04 -6.00 11.67
CA LEU A 98 2.81 -6.80 11.52
C LEU A 98 3.09 -8.27 11.82
N GLU A 99 4.23 -8.78 11.33
CA GLU A 99 4.69 -10.14 11.58
C GLU A 99 6.08 -10.16 12.21
N LYS A 100 6.39 -11.23 12.95
CA LYS A 100 7.73 -11.45 13.51
C LYS A 100 8.81 -11.56 12.44
N LYS A 101 8.46 -12.11 11.27
CA LYS A 101 9.37 -12.26 10.13
C LYS A 101 9.85 -10.91 9.60
N ASP A 102 9.01 -9.87 9.64
CA ASP A 102 9.38 -8.52 9.22
C ASP A 102 10.44 -7.94 10.14
N GLN A 103 10.28 -8.16 11.46
CA GLN A 103 11.25 -7.74 12.45
C GLN A 103 12.59 -8.48 12.28
N ASP A 104 12.55 -9.80 12.11
CA ASP A 104 13.75 -10.61 11.90
C ASP A 104 14.51 -10.18 10.63
N PHE A 105 13.78 -9.86 9.55
CA PHE A 105 14.36 -9.33 8.31
C PHE A 105 15.08 -7.98 8.48
N ASP A 106 14.49 -7.07 9.26
CA ASP A 106 15.10 -5.75 9.53
C ASP A 106 16.35 -5.86 10.42
N LEU A 107 16.34 -6.82 11.36
CA LEU A 107 17.51 -7.16 12.19
C LEU A 107 18.64 -7.77 11.33
N GLU A 108 18.32 -8.68 10.41
CA GLU A 108 19.29 -9.28 9.48
C GLU A 108 19.94 -8.21 8.58
N ARG A 109 19.15 -7.24 8.12
CA ARG A 109 19.63 -6.13 7.27
C ARG A 109 20.29 -5.00 8.05
N LYS A 110 20.32 -5.05 9.37
CA LYS A 110 20.89 -4.01 10.26
C LYS A 110 20.27 -2.62 10.07
N VAL A 111 18.98 -2.59 9.72
CA VAL A 111 18.18 -1.35 9.57
C VAL A 111 17.24 -1.14 10.76
N HIS A 112 17.28 -2.05 11.74
CA HIS A 112 16.43 -1.97 12.92
C HIS A 112 16.86 -0.79 13.82
N THR A 113 15.91 -0.22 14.58
CA THR A 113 16.15 0.92 15.47
C THR A 113 17.21 0.66 16.55
N SER A 114 17.40 -0.59 16.96
CA SER A 114 18.48 -1.01 17.88
C SER A 114 19.87 -0.80 17.28
N ASP A 115 20.02 -1.00 15.97
CA ASP A 115 21.31 -0.87 15.28
C ASP A 115 21.77 0.58 15.21
N LYS A 116 20.81 1.52 15.18
CA LYS A 116 21.09 2.96 15.32
C LYS A 116 21.73 3.28 16.66
N ILE A 117 21.20 2.74 17.77
CA ILE A 117 21.78 2.94 19.11
C ILE A 117 23.20 2.36 19.16
N ALA A 118 23.41 1.18 18.55
CA ALA A 118 24.74 0.58 18.45
C ALA A 118 25.72 1.45 17.64
N LYS A 119 25.33 1.97 16.46
CA LYS A 119 26.13 2.88 15.63
C LYS A 119 26.51 4.17 16.39
N LEU A 120 25.55 4.77 17.10
CA LEU A 120 25.79 5.98 17.89
C LEU A 120 26.76 5.74 19.06
N ASN A 121 26.69 4.56 19.69
CA ASN A 121 27.58 4.20 20.79
C ASN A 121 29.01 3.87 20.31
N GLN A 122 29.18 3.27 19.13
CA GLN A 122 30.51 2.96 18.58
C GLN A 122 31.39 4.20 18.38
N GLY A 123 30.81 5.33 17.95
CA GLY A 123 31.55 6.60 17.79
C GLY A 123 31.73 7.42 19.07
N ARG A 124 31.13 7.00 20.20
CA ARG A 124 31.17 7.74 21.48
C ARG A 124 32.28 7.24 22.42
N PHE A 125 32.75 6.01 22.24
CA PHE A 125 33.79 5.38 23.07
C PHE A 125 35.10 5.12 22.31
N SER A 126 35.26 5.67 21.11
CA SER A 126 36.49 5.71 20.31
C SER A 126 37.27 7.00 20.54
#